data_AF-A0A842YAH5-F1
#
_entry.id   AF-A0A842YAH5-F1
#
_cell.length_a   1.000
_cell.length_b   1.000
_cell.length_c   1.000
_cell.angle_alpha   90.00
_cell.angle_beta   90.00
_cell.angle_gamma   90.00
#
_symmetry.space_group_name_H-M   'P 1'
#
loop_
_entity.id
_entity.type
_entity.pdbx_description
1 polymer ?
#
loop_
_entity_poly.entity_id
_entity_poly.type
_entity_poly.pdbx_seq_one_letter_code
_entity_poly.pdbx_strand_id
1 'polypeptide(L)'
;VEADLAVDQVDELRLLCENAKEVLFLHDNAGEVVLDMILIREIKRLGPKVIAVVKGGPVLNDATMVDADEVNLAEYADEVIDTGAPAIGVNLKRNSKEFLDRFHSAELIVAKGMGNFESLTEFEPESPIAHIMRTKCIPVAEHVGVPRNKNVVLIRYPPE
;
A
#
# COMPACT_ATOMS: atom_id res chain seq x y z
N VAL A 1 13.44 19.62 -4.22
CA VAL A 1 12.20 19.03 -3.67
C VAL A 1 11.13 19.26 -4.71
N GLU A 2 10.62 18.22 -5.36
CA GLU A 2 9.45 18.36 -6.23
C GLU A 2 8.24 18.65 -5.34
N ALA A 3 7.49 19.71 -5.64
CA ALA A 3 6.36 20.14 -4.83
C ALA A 3 5.04 19.44 -5.23
N ASP A 4 4.96 18.90 -6.46
CA ASP A 4 3.70 18.46 -7.05
C ASP A 4 3.67 16.95 -7.32
N LEU A 5 2.49 16.35 -7.13
CA LEU A 5 2.17 15.00 -7.58
C LEU A 5 1.86 15.03 -9.10
N ALA A 6 2.44 14.10 -9.86
CA ALA A 6 2.20 14.03 -11.31
C ALA A 6 0.83 13.41 -11.65
N VAL A 7 0.36 12.51 -10.80
CA VAL A 7 -1.04 12.09 -10.72
C VAL A 7 -1.46 12.38 -9.30
N ASP A 8 -2.46 13.24 -9.13
CA ASP A 8 -2.94 13.70 -7.84
C ASP A 8 -4.40 13.30 -7.66
N GLN A 9 -4.60 12.15 -7.01
CA GLN A 9 -5.93 11.67 -6.60
C GLN A 9 -6.02 11.60 -5.08
N VAL A 10 -5.39 12.54 -4.37
CA VAL A 10 -5.43 12.60 -2.89
C VAL A 10 -6.86 12.87 -2.39
N ASP A 11 -7.62 13.75 -3.04
CA ASP A 11 -9.02 14.01 -2.65
C ASP A 11 -9.90 12.78 -2.85
N GLU A 12 -9.67 12.01 -3.91
CA GLU A 12 -10.35 10.73 -4.19
C GLU A 12 -10.03 9.70 -3.10
N LEU A 13 -8.74 9.54 -2.76
CA LEU A 13 -8.30 8.68 -1.66
C LEU A 13 -8.95 9.09 -0.34
N ARG A 14 -9.01 10.39 -0.06
CA ARG A 14 -9.64 10.92 1.16
C ARG A 14 -11.11 10.51 1.23
N LEU A 15 -11.87 10.71 0.15
CA LEU A 15 -13.28 10.32 0.07
C LEU A 15 -13.46 8.80 0.24
N LEU A 16 -12.58 7.99 -0.36
CA LEU A 16 -12.60 6.54 -0.17
C LEU A 16 -12.35 6.16 1.30
N CYS A 17 -11.39 6.79 1.97
CA CYS A 17 -11.13 6.57 3.38
C CYS A 17 -12.31 6.98 4.27
N GLU A 18 -12.99 8.10 3.98
CA GLU A 18 -14.16 8.56 4.76
C GLU A 18 -15.37 7.59 4.67
N ASN A 19 -15.44 6.78 3.60
CA ASN A 19 -16.54 5.84 3.37
C ASN A 19 -16.20 4.37 3.70
N ALA A 20 -14.91 4.03 3.83
CA ALA A 20 -14.47 2.69 4.18
C ALA A 20 -14.61 2.44 5.70
N LYS A 21 -14.87 1.19 6.09
CA LYS A 21 -14.79 0.76 7.50
C LYS A 21 -13.39 0.29 7.86
N GLU A 22 -12.66 -0.22 6.88
CA GLU A 22 -11.32 -0.79 7.03
C GLU A 22 -10.46 -0.51 5.80
N VAL A 23 -9.20 -0.17 6.05
CA VAL A 23 -8.17 0.02 5.03
C VAL A 23 -7.06 -0.98 5.25
N LEU A 24 -6.73 -1.74 4.20
CA LEU A 24 -5.56 -2.61 4.18
C LEU A 24 -4.37 -1.81 3.63
N PHE A 25 -3.40 -1.49 4.50
CA PHE A 25 -2.26 -0.65 4.17
C PHE A 25 -1.02 -1.51 3.91
N LEU A 26 -0.62 -1.67 2.66
CA LEU A 26 0.54 -2.46 2.24
C LEU A 26 1.80 -1.58 2.24
N HIS A 27 2.72 -1.85 3.18
CA HIS A 27 4.02 -1.19 3.22
C HIS A 27 4.94 -1.66 2.09
N ASP A 28 5.98 -0.86 1.82
CA ASP A 28 7.07 -1.15 0.87
C ASP A 28 8.37 -1.34 1.66
N ASN A 29 9.13 -0.26 1.90
CA ASN A 29 10.49 -0.32 2.44
C ASN A 29 10.57 -0.13 3.97
N ALA A 30 11.54 -0.80 4.59
CA ALA A 30 12.01 -0.47 5.93
C ALA A 30 12.51 0.98 5.99
N GLY A 31 12.25 1.66 7.10
CA GLY A 31 12.49 3.11 7.27
C GLY A 31 11.40 4.01 6.67
N GLU A 32 10.79 3.64 5.53
CA GLU A 32 9.61 4.36 5.00
C GLU A 32 8.39 4.22 5.94
N VAL A 33 8.30 3.09 6.65
CA VAL A 33 7.26 2.79 7.65
C VAL A 33 7.06 3.94 8.65
N VAL A 34 8.13 4.63 9.05
CA VAL A 34 8.04 5.76 9.99
C VAL A 34 7.23 6.93 9.40
N LEU A 35 7.37 7.18 8.10
CA LEU A 35 6.56 8.18 7.40
C LEU A 35 5.14 7.66 7.15
N ASP A 36 4.98 6.37 6.88
CA ASP A 36 3.68 5.74 6.70
C ASP A 36 2.82 5.86 7.97
N MET A 37 3.41 5.79 9.16
CA MET A 37 2.70 5.98 10.44
C MET A 37 1.97 7.33 10.52
N ILE A 38 2.53 8.38 9.91
CA ILE A 38 1.87 9.70 9.84
C ILE A 38 0.61 9.59 8.97
N LEU A 39 0.72 8.96 7.79
CA LEU A 39 -0.41 8.77 6.89
C LEU A 39 -1.49 7.86 7.49
N ILE A 40 -1.10 6.75 8.11
CA ILE A 40 -2.00 5.84 8.83
C ILE A 40 -2.81 6.60 9.87
N ARG A 41 -2.16 7.48 10.66
CA ARG A 41 -2.86 8.30 11.64
C ARG A 41 -3.88 9.25 11.01
N GLU A 42 -3.56 9.86 9.87
CA GLU A 42 -4.52 10.72 9.16
C GLU A 42 -5.68 9.91 8.56
N ILE A 43 -5.43 8.72 8.01
CA ILE A 43 -6.47 7.81 7.53
C ILE A 43 -7.41 7.43 8.68
N LYS A 44 -6.89 7.04 9.84
CA LYS A 44 -7.71 6.68 11.01
C LYS A 44 -8.58 7.84 11.52
N ARG A 45 -8.11 9.09 11.40
CA ARG A 45 -8.92 10.27 11.75
C ARG A 45 -10.15 10.45 10.85
N LEU A 46 -10.13 9.88 9.66
CA LEU A 46 -11.29 9.91 8.75
C LEU A 46 -12.35 8.87 9.13
N GLY A 47 -12.04 7.91 10.00
CA GLY A 47 -12.99 6.90 10.50
C GLY A 47 -12.60 5.42 10.37
N PRO A 48 -11.92 4.95 9.31
CA PRO A 48 -11.69 3.52 9.12
C PRO A 48 -10.67 2.97 10.11
N LYS A 49 -10.78 1.67 10.38
CA LYS A 49 -9.68 0.89 10.93
C LYS A 49 -8.57 0.76 9.89
N VAL A 50 -7.33 0.68 10.34
CA VAL A 50 -6.19 0.41 9.47
C VAL A 50 -5.49 -0.87 9.87
N ILE A 51 -5.43 -1.81 8.93
CA ILE A 51 -4.60 -3.02 9.05
C ILE A 51 -3.30 -2.75 8.29
N ALA A 52 -2.20 -2.64 9.01
CA ALA A 52 -0.87 -2.48 8.40
C ALA A 52 -0.30 -3.84 8.01
N VAL A 53 0.25 -3.93 6.79
CA VAL A 53 0.79 -5.17 6.24
C VAL A 53 2.26 -4.97 5.86
N VAL A 54 3.11 -5.79 6.47
CA VAL A 54 4.54 -5.90 6.16
C VAL A 54 4.85 -7.24 5.47
N LYS A 55 6.08 -7.46 5.00
CA LYS A 55 6.45 -8.74 4.36
C LYS A 55 6.63 -9.84 5.39
N GLY A 56 6.23 -11.07 5.04
CA GLY A 56 6.38 -12.26 5.89
C GLY A 56 7.81 -12.77 6.06
N GLY A 57 8.81 -12.00 5.62
CA GLY A 57 10.22 -12.28 5.82
C GLY A 57 11.11 -11.36 4.98
N PRO A 58 12.44 -11.37 5.22
CA PRO A 58 13.36 -10.48 4.53
C PRO A 58 13.34 -10.65 3.00
N VAL A 59 13.10 -9.55 2.30
CA VAL A 59 13.18 -9.45 0.84
C VAL A 59 13.65 -8.05 0.47
N LEU A 60 14.85 -7.94 -0.09
CA LEU A 60 15.52 -6.66 -0.35
C LEU A 60 15.57 -5.80 0.92
N ASN A 61 14.98 -4.61 0.87
CA ASN A 61 14.87 -3.67 1.97
C ASN A 61 13.39 -3.44 2.36
N ASP A 62 12.51 -4.39 2.02
CA ASP A 62 11.10 -4.30 2.37
C ASP A 62 10.90 -4.47 3.88
N ALA A 63 9.93 -3.75 4.43
CA ALA A 63 9.61 -3.82 5.85
C ALA A 63 9.06 -5.19 6.22
N THR A 64 9.48 -5.71 7.38
CA THR A 64 9.04 -6.96 7.98
C THR A 64 8.42 -6.71 9.37
N MET A 65 7.94 -7.77 10.03
CA MET A 65 7.46 -7.65 11.42
C MET A 65 8.54 -7.12 12.38
N VAL A 66 9.82 -7.43 12.13
CA VAL A 66 10.92 -6.89 12.95
C VAL A 66 10.98 -5.36 12.85
N ASP A 67 10.90 -4.82 11.63
CA ASP A 67 10.91 -3.38 11.40
C ASP A 67 9.65 -2.70 11.98
N ALA A 68 8.50 -3.37 11.89
CA ALA A 68 7.25 -2.88 12.48
C ALA A 68 7.31 -2.79 14.01
N ASP A 69 7.90 -3.79 14.65
CA ASP A 69 8.10 -3.83 16.11
C ASP A 69 9.10 -2.75 16.55
N GLU A 70 10.21 -2.57 15.81
CA GLU A 70 11.23 -1.55 16.13
C GLU A 70 10.69 -0.12 16.15
N VAL A 71 9.70 0.17 15.29
CA VAL A 71 9.07 1.50 15.21
C VAL A 71 7.75 1.61 15.98
N ASN A 72 7.35 0.56 16.70
CA ASN A 72 6.07 0.45 17.40
C ASN A 72 4.86 0.74 16.49
N LEU A 73 4.85 0.16 15.28
CA LEU A 73 3.77 0.38 14.30
C LEU A 73 2.38 0.02 14.85
N ALA A 74 2.32 -0.95 15.77
CA ALA A 74 1.11 -1.37 16.46
C ALA A 74 0.46 -0.27 17.33
N GLU A 75 1.16 0.82 17.66
CA GLU A 75 0.57 1.99 18.33
C GLU A 75 -0.22 2.90 17.37
N TYR A 76 -0.02 2.72 16.06
CA TYR A 76 -0.59 3.58 15.01
C TYR A 76 -1.67 2.87 14.20
N ALA A 77 -1.47 1.60 13.86
CA ALA A 77 -2.46 0.75 13.19
C ALA A 77 -3.40 0.06 14.21
N ASP A 78 -4.55 -0.44 13.75
CA ASP A 78 -5.45 -1.25 14.60
C ASP A 78 -5.01 -2.72 14.65
N GLU A 79 -4.33 -3.18 13.60
CA GLU A 79 -3.73 -4.50 13.49
C GLU A 79 -2.47 -4.40 12.63
N VAL A 80 -1.44 -5.21 12.94
CA VAL A 80 -0.26 -5.39 12.10
C VAL A 80 -0.15 -6.87 11.76
N ILE A 81 -0.16 -7.17 10.46
CA ILE A 81 -0.02 -8.54 9.94
C ILE A 81 1.13 -8.58 8.92
N ASP A 82 1.50 -9.79 8.51
CA ASP A 82 2.44 -9.98 7.42
C ASP A 82 1.82 -10.69 6.21
N THR A 83 2.48 -10.60 5.06
CA THR A 83 2.04 -11.25 3.82
C THR A 83 2.23 -12.78 3.81
N GLY A 84 2.82 -13.37 4.86
CA GLY A 84 3.13 -14.78 4.97
C GLY A 84 4.27 -15.29 4.08
N ALA A 85 4.92 -14.41 3.31
CA ALA A 85 6.03 -14.80 2.44
C ALA A 85 7.04 -13.67 2.19
N PRO A 86 8.34 -14.01 2.04
CA PRO A 86 9.36 -13.08 1.53
C PRO A 86 9.22 -12.97 0.01
N ALA A 87 8.32 -12.09 -0.44
CA ALA A 87 8.03 -11.81 -1.84
C ALA A 87 7.86 -10.31 -2.07
N ILE A 88 8.36 -9.82 -3.21
CA ILE A 88 8.12 -8.45 -3.67
C ILE A 88 6.64 -8.34 -4.03
N GLY A 89 5.99 -7.25 -3.58
CA GLY A 89 4.59 -7.02 -3.87
C GLY A 89 3.65 -8.01 -3.18
N VAL A 90 2.56 -8.36 -3.88
CA VAL A 90 1.59 -9.42 -3.53
C VAL A 90 1.74 -10.58 -4.51
N ASN A 91 1.91 -11.79 -3.98
CA ASN A 91 2.03 -13.02 -4.75
C ASN A 91 1.00 -14.05 -4.26
N LEU A 92 -0.13 -14.14 -4.97
CA LEU A 92 -1.28 -14.97 -4.61
C LEU A 92 -0.95 -16.47 -4.41
N LYS A 93 0.16 -16.96 -4.97
CA LYS A 93 0.59 -18.36 -4.82
C LYS A 93 1.47 -18.60 -3.60
N ARG A 94 2.15 -17.57 -3.11
CA ARG A 94 3.12 -17.67 -2.02
C ARG A 94 2.61 -17.08 -0.71
N ASN A 95 1.74 -16.08 -0.76
CA ASN A 95 1.24 -15.44 0.44
C ASN A 95 0.37 -16.38 1.29
N SER A 96 0.33 -16.12 2.59
CA SER A 96 -0.45 -16.94 3.52
C SER A 96 -1.95 -16.82 3.22
N LYS A 97 -2.69 -17.89 3.53
CA LYS A 97 -4.15 -17.86 3.44
C LYS A 97 -4.75 -16.73 4.27
N GLU A 98 -4.21 -16.48 5.46
CA GLU A 98 -4.67 -15.41 6.36
C GLU A 98 -4.56 -14.03 5.71
N PHE A 99 -3.42 -13.71 5.10
CA PHE A 99 -3.25 -12.46 4.36
C PHE A 99 -4.21 -12.38 3.16
N LEU A 100 -4.33 -13.47 2.39
CA LEU A 100 -5.19 -13.48 1.21
C LEU A 100 -6.66 -13.31 1.57
N ASP A 101 -7.14 -13.96 2.64
CA ASP A 101 -8.51 -13.78 3.12
C ASP A 101 -8.79 -12.29 3.44
N ARG A 102 -7.84 -11.59 4.10
CA ARG A 102 -7.94 -10.14 4.39
C ARG A 102 -7.86 -9.29 3.12
N PHE A 103 -6.95 -9.62 2.22
CA PHE A 103 -6.74 -8.94 0.94
C PHE A 103 -8.00 -8.95 0.08
N HIS A 104 -8.64 -10.12 -0.06
CA HIS A 104 -9.88 -10.29 -0.83
C HIS A 104 -11.11 -9.65 -0.15
N SER A 105 -11.09 -9.50 1.18
CA SER A 105 -12.19 -8.86 1.90
C SER A 105 -12.05 -7.34 2.07
N ALA A 106 -10.91 -6.76 1.68
CA ALA A 106 -10.61 -5.35 1.94
C ALA A 106 -11.55 -4.43 1.16
N GLU A 107 -12.15 -3.44 1.84
CA GLU A 107 -13.01 -2.43 1.21
C GLU A 107 -12.19 -1.34 0.48
N LEU A 108 -10.95 -1.11 0.94
CA LEU A 108 -9.97 -0.20 0.33
C LEU A 108 -8.56 -0.72 0.62
N ILE A 109 -7.70 -0.71 -0.40
CA ILE A 109 -6.28 -1.04 -0.25
C ILE A 109 -5.44 0.20 -0.52
N VAL A 110 -4.51 0.52 0.37
CA VAL A 110 -3.47 1.54 0.14
C VAL A 110 -2.15 0.80 -0.08
N ALA A 111 -1.60 0.89 -1.28
CA ALA A 111 -0.41 0.17 -1.69
C ALA A 111 0.78 1.13 -1.89
N LYS A 112 1.81 1.00 -1.05
CA LYS A 112 3.05 1.79 -1.17
C LYS A 112 4.01 1.14 -2.18
N GLY A 113 4.73 1.98 -2.92
CA GLY A 113 5.88 1.54 -3.72
C GLY A 113 5.57 0.83 -5.04
N MET A 114 6.60 0.66 -5.87
CA MET A 114 6.45 0.07 -7.22
C MET A 114 6.27 -1.45 -7.18
N GLY A 115 6.85 -2.16 -6.20
CA GLY A 115 6.71 -3.61 -6.11
C GLY A 115 5.26 -4.04 -5.88
N ASN A 116 4.55 -3.35 -4.98
CA ASN A 116 3.11 -3.55 -4.82
C ASN A 116 2.36 -3.13 -6.10
N PHE A 117 2.65 -1.97 -6.68
CA PHE A 117 2.00 -1.53 -7.94
C PHE A 117 2.11 -2.57 -9.06
N GLU A 118 3.32 -3.00 -9.42
CA GLU A 118 3.56 -3.95 -10.50
C GLU A 118 2.81 -5.27 -10.24
N SER A 119 2.93 -5.84 -9.03
CA SER A 119 2.25 -7.10 -8.70
C SER A 119 0.72 -7.00 -8.72
N LEU A 120 0.16 -5.89 -8.22
CA LEU A 120 -1.29 -5.67 -8.19
C LEU A 120 -1.85 -5.37 -9.58
N THR A 121 -1.03 -4.93 -10.54
CA THR A 121 -1.44 -4.75 -11.94
C THR A 121 -1.51 -6.06 -12.73
N GLU A 122 -1.05 -7.18 -12.17
CA GLU A 122 -1.19 -8.49 -12.82
C GLU A 122 -2.61 -9.08 -12.72
N PHE A 123 -3.50 -8.45 -11.95
CA PHE A 123 -4.88 -8.89 -11.77
C PHE A 123 -5.85 -7.71 -11.62
N GLU A 124 -7.14 -8.01 -11.79
CA GLU A 124 -8.21 -7.03 -11.63
C GLU A 124 -8.46 -6.75 -10.13
N PRO A 125 -8.65 -5.48 -9.74
CA PRO A 125 -8.97 -5.14 -8.37
C PRO A 125 -10.35 -5.69 -7.97
N GLU A 126 -10.46 -6.25 -6.76
CA GLU A 126 -11.75 -6.62 -6.16
C GLU A 126 -12.36 -5.47 -5.35
N SER A 127 -11.52 -4.51 -4.95
CA SER A 127 -11.89 -3.25 -4.32
C SER A 127 -10.99 -2.12 -4.83
N PRO A 128 -11.30 -0.84 -4.56
CA PRO A 128 -10.43 0.26 -4.92
C PRO A 128 -9.02 0.10 -4.32
N ILE A 129 -8.00 0.33 -5.14
CA ILE A 129 -6.58 0.29 -4.74
C ILE A 129 -5.95 1.65 -4.98
N ALA A 130 -5.51 2.30 -3.92
CA ALA A 130 -4.75 3.53 -3.95
C ALA A 130 -3.25 3.25 -3.97
N HIS A 131 -2.61 3.49 -5.10
CA HIS A 131 -1.18 3.36 -5.26
C HIS A 131 -0.47 4.67 -4.93
N ILE A 132 0.43 4.64 -3.96
CA ILE A 132 1.27 5.78 -3.56
C ILE A 132 2.73 5.42 -3.78
N MET A 133 3.33 5.98 -4.83
CA MET A 133 4.68 5.59 -5.24
C MET A 133 5.44 6.69 -5.97
N ARG A 134 6.72 6.43 -6.25
CA ARG A 134 7.55 7.24 -7.16
C ARG A 134 7.96 6.39 -8.35
N THR A 135 7.82 6.91 -9.58
CA THR A 135 8.14 6.21 -10.84
C THR A 135 9.66 6.07 -11.07
N LYS A 136 10.32 5.18 -10.34
CA LYS A 136 11.80 5.04 -10.36
C LYS A 136 12.35 4.34 -11.62
N CYS A 137 11.51 3.71 -12.44
CA CYS A 137 11.90 3.03 -13.69
C CYS A 137 11.00 3.45 -14.87
N ILE A 138 11.50 3.24 -16.10
CA ILE A 138 10.79 3.62 -17.34
C ILE A 138 9.49 2.80 -17.52
N PRO A 139 9.47 1.47 -17.34
CA PRO A 139 8.23 0.70 -17.55
C PRO A 139 7.06 1.16 -16.68
N VAL A 140 7.29 1.38 -15.38
CA VAL A 140 6.24 1.90 -14.48
C VAL A 140 5.84 3.32 -14.86
N ALA A 141 6.79 4.18 -15.23
CA ALA A 141 6.50 5.55 -15.65
C ALA A 141 5.61 5.58 -16.90
N GLU A 142 5.94 4.77 -17.91
CA GLU A 142 5.16 4.63 -19.15
C GLU A 142 3.78 4.02 -18.89
N HIS A 143 3.70 2.99 -18.03
CA HIS A 143 2.42 2.37 -17.67
C HIS A 143 1.47 3.37 -17.00
N VAL A 144 1.99 4.23 -16.11
CA VAL A 144 1.19 5.28 -15.44
C VAL A 144 0.94 6.49 -16.36
N GLY A 145 1.70 6.66 -17.44
CA GLY A 145 1.59 7.79 -18.36
C GLY A 145 2.27 9.08 -17.86
N VAL A 146 3.32 8.96 -17.03
CA VAL A 146 4.07 10.11 -16.49
C VAL A 146 5.58 9.97 -16.71
N PRO A 147 6.38 11.06 -16.61
CA PRO A 147 7.83 10.94 -16.65
C PRO A 147 8.40 10.09 -15.49
N ARG A 148 9.61 9.55 -15.70
CA ARG A 148 10.39 8.93 -14.62
C ARG A 148 10.68 9.95 -13.52
N ASN A 149 10.82 9.47 -12.29
CA ASN A 149 11.09 10.25 -11.09
C ASN A 149 9.95 11.20 -10.73
N LYS A 150 8.70 10.75 -10.82
CA LYS A 150 7.52 11.49 -10.37
C LYS A 150 6.82 10.78 -9.23
N ASN A 151 6.34 11.56 -8.26
CA ASN A 151 5.48 11.05 -7.20
C ASN A 151 4.03 10.99 -7.72
N VAL A 152 3.32 9.93 -7.39
CA VAL A 152 1.96 9.67 -7.87
C VAL A 152 1.08 9.14 -6.74
N VAL A 153 -0.17 9.58 -6.73
CA VAL A 153 -1.30 8.97 -6.03
C VAL A 153 -2.32 8.61 -7.10
N LEU A 154 -2.47 7.31 -7.36
CA LEU A 154 -3.31 6.78 -8.44
C LEU A 154 -4.29 5.75 -7.86
N ILE A 155 -5.58 5.87 -8.16
CA ILE A 155 -6.62 4.91 -7.78
C ILE A 155 -6.95 3.99 -8.95
N ARG A 156 -6.93 2.68 -8.72
CA ARG A 156 -7.51 1.67 -9.62
C ARG A 156 -8.79 1.14 -9.00
N TYR A 157 -9.87 1.13 -9.79
CA TYR A 157 -11.17 0.62 -9.38
C TYR A 157 -11.39 -0.81 -9.90
N PRO A 158 -12.26 -1.60 -9.24
CA PRO A 158 -12.78 -2.84 -9.82
C PRO A 158 -13.46 -2.58 -11.16
N PRO A 159 -13.45 -3.55 -12.09
CA PRO A 159 -14.21 -3.46 -13.32
C PRO A 159 -15.73 -3.35 -13.02
N GLU A 160 -16.45 -2.60 -13.87
CA GLU A 160 -17.92 -2.49 -13.83
C GLU A 160 -18.64 -3.82 -14.10
#